data_AF-A0AA51SA99-F1
#
_entry.id   AF-A0AA51SA99-F1
#
_cell.length_a   1.000
_cell.length_b   1.000
_cell.length_c   1.000
_cell.angle_alpha   90.00
_cell.angle_beta   90.00
_cell.angle_gamma   90.00
#
_symmetry.space_group_name_H-M   'P 1'
#
loop_
_entity.id
_entity.type
_entity.pdbx_description
1 polymer ?
#
loop_
_entity_poly.entity_id
_entity_poly.type
_entity_poly.pdbx_seq_one_letter_code
_entity_poly.pdbx_strand_id
1 'polypeptide(L)'
;MKIEYDVELYKKIANFTVNEIVQVSNRKGHRSSIHITNITRLTWQQLQLLVSSGADRFSKMVCLYREYSSMKEVAESVIKGSPLSKSENDEINEYIKIFRDYDLSKHHEVNEIISERGGWDKFQTIRSLNDHGKHKKIPGIQPHYFEIVCNILKISGEGGLSLDGYQKY
;
A
#
# COMPACT_ATOMS: atom_id res chain seq x y z
N MET A 1 23.35 -13.59 1.91
CA MET A 1 24.11 -12.52 2.57
C MET A 1 23.62 -12.33 4.00
N LYS A 2 24.50 -12.43 4.98
CA LYS A 2 24.24 -12.05 6.37
C LYS A 2 24.93 -10.72 6.63
N ILE A 3 24.25 -9.79 7.26
CA ILE A 3 24.79 -8.49 7.68
C ILE A 3 24.82 -8.52 9.20
N GLU A 4 25.98 -8.23 9.79
CA GLU A 4 26.13 -8.13 11.23
C GLU A 4 25.29 -6.98 11.78
N TYR A 5 24.72 -7.18 12.98
CA TYR A 5 23.88 -6.17 13.59
C TYR A 5 24.68 -4.91 13.91
N ASP A 6 24.21 -3.78 13.42
CA ASP A 6 24.78 -2.45 13.66
C ASP A 6 23.69 -1.56 14.25
N VAL A 7 23.92 -1.09 15.47
CA VAL A 7 22.98 -0.26 16.22
C VAL A 7 22.78 1.13 15.59
N GLU A 8 23.82 1.72 15.03
CA GLU A 8 23.73 3.05 14.38
C GLU A 8 23.01 2.95 13.04
N LEU A 9 23.28 1.88 12.28
CA LEU A 9 22.50 1.59 11.08
C LEU A 9 21.04 1.29 11.43
N TYR A 10 20.76 0.52 12.48
CA TYR A 10 19.40 0.27 12.94
C TYR A 10 18.67 1.58 13.26
N LYS A 11 19.32 2.51 13.98
CA LYS A 11 18.74 3.85 14.27
C LYS A 11 18.44 4.62 12.98
N LYS A 12 19.32 4.59 11.98
CA LYS A 12 19.06 5.20 10.67
C LYS A 12 17.82 4.61 10.00
N ILE A 13 17.71 3.28 9.98
CA ILE A 13 16.55 2.57 9.42
C ILE A 13 15.27 2.92 10.20
N ALA A 14 15.35 3.00 11.53
CA ALA A 14 14.22 3.32 12.40
C ALA A 14 13.68 4.73 12.15
N ASN A 15 14.53 5.68 11.78
CA ASN A 15 14.15 7.06 11.48
C ASN A 15 13.83 7.30 10.00
N PHE A 16 13.95 6.28 9.14
CA PHE A 16 13.71 6.41 7.71
C PHE A 16 12.24 6.12 7.36
N THR A 17 11.60 7.10 6.70
CA THR A 17 10.20 7.00 6.24
C THR A 17 10.19 6.63 4.75
N VAL A 18 9.33 5.67 4.38
CA VAL A 18 9.24 5.16 3.00
C VAL A 18 7.90 5.53 2.37
N ASN A 19 6.79 5.14 3.01
CA ASN A 19 5.41 5.30 2.51
C ASN A 19 5.15 4.69 1.12
N GLU A 20 5.71 3.51 0.88
CA GLU A 20 5.54 2.77 -0.38
C GLU A 20 4.61 1.57 -0.19
N ILE A 21 3.77 1.32 -1.19
CA ILE A 21 2.87 0.17 -1.24
C ILE A 21 3.37 -0.81 -2.29
N VAL A 22 3.64 -2.03 -1.85
CA VAL A 22 4.14 -3.10 -2.72
C VAL A 22 3.14 -4.26 -2.71
N GLN A 23 2.72 -4.69 -3.90
CA GLN A 23 1.95 -5.90 -4.07
C GLN A 23 2.88 -7.10 -4.15
N VAL A 24 2.66 -8.07 -3.27
CA VAL A 24 3.46 -9.30 -3.19
C VAL A 24 2.55 -10.51 -3.34
N SER A 25 3.12 -11.61 -3.82
CA SER A 25 2.45 -12.91 -3.86
C SER A 25 3.24 -13.93 -3.05
N ASN A 26 2.55 -14.76 -2.29
CA ASN A 26 3.18 -15.91 -1.65
C ASN A 26 3.42 -17.04 -2.67
N ARG A 27 4.07 -18.13 -2.24
CA ARG A 27 4.35 -19.30 -3.09
C ARG A 27 3.11 -20.01 -3.64
N LYS A 28 1.94 -19.78 -3.04
CA LYS A 28 0.64 -20.31 -3.49
C LYS A 28 -0.09 -19.35 -4.43
N GLY A 29 0.53 -18.21 -4.79
CA GLY A 29 -0.07 -17.20 -5.64
C GLY A 29 -1.06 -16.27 -4.92
N HIS A 30 -1.24 -16.39 -3.60
CA HIS A 30 -2.11 -15.45 -2.88
C HIS A 30 -1.45 -14.08 -2.84
N ARG A 31 -2.16 -13.07 -3.36
CA ARG A 31 -1.73 -11.68 -3.39
C ARG A 31 -1.97 -11.01 -2.04
N SER A 32 -1.12 -10.05 -1.70
CA SER A 32 -1.28 -9.20 -0.53
C SER A 32 -0.62 -7.85 -0.80
N SER A 33 -1.14 -6.80 -0.16
CA SER A 33 -0.56 -5.46 -0.22
C SER A 33 0.18 -5.17 1.07
N ILE A 34 1.45 -4.77 0.97
CA ILE A 34 2.26 -4.36 2.11
C ILE A 34 2.52 -2.86 2.01
N HIS A 35 1.99 -2.12 2.99
CA HIS A 35 2.27 -0.70 3.17
C HIS A 35 3.51 -0.53 4.05
N ILE A 36 4.62 -0.11 3.44
CA ILE A 36 5.90 0.15 4.08
C ILE A 36 5.94 1.60 4.53
N THR A 37 5.37 1.90 5.70
CA THR A 37 5.52 3.23 6.33
C THR A 37 6.91 3.40 6.94
N ASN A 38 7.36 2.37 7.67
CA ASN A 38 8.66 2.30 8.31
C ASN A 38 9.18 0.85 8.26
N ILE A 39 10.43 0.68 7.85
CA ILE A 39 11.04 -0.64 7.63
C ILE A 39 11.10 -1.46 8.92
N THR A 40 11.35 -0.83 10.07
CA THR A 40 11.48 -1.53 11.36
C THR A 40 10.15 -2.10 11.86
N ARG A 41 9.02 -1.50 11.43
CA ARG A 41 7.65 -1.92 11.78
C ARG A 41 7.15 -3.13 10.98
N LEU A 42 7.83 -3.51 9.89
CA LEU A 42 7.46 -4.67 9.09
C LEU A 42 7.61 -5.96 9.90
N THR A 43 6.64 -6.87 9.80
CA THR A 43 6.74 -8.20 10.41
C THR A 43 7.80 -9.05 9.70
N TRP A 44 8.26 -10.12 10.34
CA TRP A 44 9.19 -11.05 9.67
C TRP A 44 8.60 -11.64 8.39
N GLN A 45 7.32 -12.02 8.42
CA GLN A 45 6.62 -12.53 7.24
C GLN A 45 6.57 -11.51 6.10
N GLN A 46 6.28 -10.23 6.41
CA GLN A 46 6.30 -9.16 5.41
C GLN A 46 7.70 -8.99 4.80
N LEU A 47 8.75 -9.00 5.62
CA LEU A 47 10.14 -8.93 5.13
C LEU A 47 10.50 -10.12 4.22
N GLN A 48 10.05 -11.33 4.55
CA GLN A 48 10.30 -12.52 3.73
C GLN A 48 9.59 -12.46 2.37
N LEU A 49 8.39 -11.89 2.32
CA LEU A 49 7.63 -11.67 1.10
C LEU A 49 8.23 -10.54 0.26
N LEU A 50 8.69 -9.47 0.89
CA LEU A 50 9.24 -8.30 0.20
C LEU A 50 10.66 -8.54 -0.35
N VAL A 51 11.54 -9.19 0.42
CA VAL A 51 12.99 -9.15 0.15
C VAL A 51 13.53 -10.53 -0.20
N SER A 52 14.21 -10.63 -1.35
CA SER A 52 14.92 -11.85 -1.79
C SER A 52 16.19 -12.10 -1.00
N SER A 53 16.99 -11.07 -0.83
CA SER A 53 18.28 -11.10 -0.13
C SER A 53 18.13 -11.06 1.39
N GLY A 54 19.24 -11.31 2.10
CA GLY A 54 19.30 -11.26 3.57
C GLY A 54 18.92 -12.58 4.27
N ALA A 55 19.79 -13.03 5.18
CA ALA A 55 19.63 -14.28 5.93
C ALA A 55 18.68 -14.17 7.13
N ASP A 56 18.58 -12.98 7.73
CA ASP A 56 17.82 -12.71 8.95
C ASP A 56 17.02 -11.40 8.86
N ARG A 57 16.29 -11.07 9.93
CA ARG A 57 15.44 -9.87 10.02
C ARG A 57 16.23 -8.59 9.77
N PHE A 58 17.38 -8.44 10.42
CA PHE A 58 18.20 -7.23 10.28
C PHE A 58 18.76 -7.09 8.87
N SER A 59 19.34 -8.17 8.32
CA SER A 59 19.86 -8.20 6.95
C SER A 59 18.80 -7.79 5.92
N LYS A 60 17.55 -8.25 6.08
CA LYS A 60 16.43 -7.86 5.20
C LYS A 60 16.04 -6.40 5.35
N MET A 61 16.04 -5.87 6.57
CA MET A 61 15.80 -4.44 6.81
C MET A 61 16.86 -3.57 6.14
N VAL A 62 18.14 -3.96 6.23
CA VAL A 62 19.23 -3.23 5.58
C VAL A 62 19.10 -3.26 4.06
N CYS A 63 18.73 -4.41 3.46
CA CYS A 63 18.46 -4.49 2.03
C CYS A 63 17.36 -3.53 1.58
N LEU A 64 16.22 -3.47 2.29
CA LEU A 64 15.15 -2.51 1.97
C LEU A 64 15.59 -1.06 2.17
N TYR A 65 16.34 -0.78 3.22
CA TYR A 65 16.80 0.58 3.50
C TYR A 65 17.69 1.08 2.36
N ARG A 66 18.66 0.27 1.91
CA ARG A 66 19.54 0.62 0.78
C ARG A 66 18.76 0.85 -0.52
N GLU A 67 17.76 0.02 -0.79
CA GLU A 67 16.87 0.14 -1.97
C GLU A 67 16.14 1.49 -1.98
N TYR A 68 15.52 1.87 -0.85
CA TYR A 68 14.70 3.07 -0.76
C TYR A 68 15.48 4.36 -0.47
N SER A 69 16.63 4.29 0.21
CA SER A 69 17.46 5.46 0.52
C SER A 69 18.32 5.92 -0.67
N SER A 70 18.00 5.48 -1.88
CA SER A 70 18.72 5.78 -3.13
C SER A 70 20.23 5.52 -3.12
N MET A 71 20.72 4.61 -2.24
CA MET A 71 22.03 3.98 -2.40
C MET A 71 21.92 2.83 -3.41
N LYS A 72 21.48 3.14 -4.63
CA LYS A 72 21.40 2.18 -5.74
C LYS A 72 22.82 1.84 -6.22
N GLU A 73 23.47 0.91 -5.53
CA GLU A 73 24.69 0.26 -6.03
C GLU A 73 24.41 -0.96 -6.93
N VAL A 74 23.13 -1.30 -7.18
CA VAL A 74 22.77 -2.55 -7.86
C VAL A 74 21.78 -2.31 -9.01
N ALA A 75 22.04 -2.96 -10.15
CA ALA A 75 21.22 -2.86 -11.36
C ALA A 75 19.85 -3.57 -11.23
N GLU A 76 19.69 -4.46 -10.25
CA GLU A 76 18.47 -5.24 -10.03
C GLU A 76 17.88 -4.96 -8.64
N SER A 77 16.56 -4.79 -8.58
CA SER A 77 15.85 -4.53 -7.31
C SER A 77 15.83 -5.75 -6.41
N VAL A 78 16.03 -5.55 -5.10
CA VAL A 78 15.89 -6.62 -4.08
C VAL A 78 14.44 -6.95 -3.72
N ILE A 79 13.48 -6.18 -4.25
CA ILE A 79 12.06 -6.29 -3.97
C ILE A 79 11.42 -7.37 -4.87
N LYS A 80 10.73 -8.35 -4.28
CA LYS A 80 10.04 -9.45 -5.00
C LYS A 80 8.64 -9.10 -5.51
N GLY A 81 8.12 -7.94 -5.14
CA GLY A 81 6.77 -7.51 -5.49
C GLY A 81 6.75 -6.48 -6.60
N SER A 82 5.56 -6.04 -6.93
CA SER A 82 5.31 -4.91 -7.83
C SER A 82 4.95 -3.70 -6.98
N PRO A 83 5.85 -2.71 -6.84
CA PRO A 83 5.49 -1.42 -6.29
C PRO A 83 4.38 -0.78 -7.14
N LEU A 84 3.49 -0.02 -6.50
CA LEU A 84 2.58 0.84 -7.23
C LEU A 84 3.38 1.93 -7.97
N SER A 85 2.81 2.47 -9.05
CA SER A 85 3.36 3.70 -9.64
C SER A 85 3.29 4.84 -8.64
N LYS A 86 4.10 5.89 -8.86
CA LYS A 86 4.14 7.03 -7.95
C LYS A 86 2.76 7.66 -7.73
N SER A 87 1.98 7.88 -8.79
CA SER A 87 0.65 8.49 -8.66
C SER A 87 -0.33 7.59 -7.92
N GLU A 88 -0.34 6.28 -8.20
CA GLU A 88 -1.15 5.32 -7.45
C GLU A 88 -0.77 5.32 -5.97
N ASN A 89 0.54 5.30 -5.66
CA ASN A 89 1.03 5.29 -4.30
C ASN A 89 0.65 6.57 -3.53
N ASP A 90 0.84 7.73 -4.16
CA ASP A 90 0.48 9.04 -3.58
C ASP A 90 -1.03 9.14 -3.31
N GLU A 91 -1.86 8.74 -4.29
CA GLU A 91 -3.32 8.79 -4.19
C GLU A 91 -3.86 7.82 -3.13
N ILE A 92 -3.33 6.59 -3.04
CA ILE A 92 -3.74 5.63 -2.01
C ILE A 92 -3.30 6.07 -0.62
N ASN A 93 -2.11 6.66 -0.48
CA ASN A 93 -1.66 7.21 0.79
C ASN A 93 -2.57 8.35 1.27
N GLU A 94 -2.95 9.27 0.38
CA GLU A 94 -3.89 10.35 0.72
C GLU A 94 -5.28 9.79 1.08
N TYR A 95 -5.75 8.76 0.38
CA TYR A 95 -7.02 8.10 0.70
C TYR A 95 -7.00 7.47 2.11
N ILE A 96 -5.93 6.71 2.43
CA ILE A 96 -5.73 6.10 3.75
C ILE A 96 -5.57 7.17 4.84
N LYS A 97 -4.93 8.30 4.51
CA LYS A 97 -4.80 9.42 5.42
C LYS A 97 -6.16 10.02 5.75
N ILE A 98 -7.02 10.30 4.76
CA ILE A 98 -8.39 10.77 5.01
C ILE A 98 -9.14 9.78 5.91
N PHE A 99 -9.06 8.48 5.63
CA PHE A 99 -9.69 7.46 6.48
C PHE A 99 -9.28 7.58 7.95
N ARG A 100 -7.97 7.75 8.21
CA ARG A 100 -7.42 7.84 9.58
C ARG A 100 -7.68 9.18 10.25
N ASP A 101 -7.53 10.28 9.51
CA ASP A 101 -7.68 11.64 10.03
C ASP A 101 -9.14 11.93 10.45
N TYR A 102 -10.11 11.27 9.81
CA TYR A 102 -11.53 11.35 10.14
C TYR A 102 -12.03 10.21 11.04
N ASP A 103 -11.14 9.33 11.51
CA ASP A 103 -11.47 8.17 12.37
C ASP A 103 -12.62 7.31 11.80
N LEU A 104 -12.56 7.05 10.49
CA LEU A 104 -13.62 6.35 9.78
C LEU A 104 -13.57 4.85 10.08
N SER A 105 -14.72 4.21 9.93
CA SER A 105 -14.87 2.76 10.14
C SER A 105 -14.98 2.01 8.82
N LYS A 106 -15.50 2.66 7.77
CA LYS A 106 -15.78 2.07 6.46
C LYS A 106 -15.11 2.88 5.37
N HIS A 107 -14.51 2.19 4.41
CA HIS A 107 -13.77 2.87 3.33
C HIS A 107 -14.67 3.83 2.52
N HIS A 108 -15.95 3.49 2.29
CA HIS A 108 -16.82 4.32 1.45
C HIS A 108 -17.11 5.69 2.05
N GLU A 109 -16.98 5.85 3.38
CA GLU A 109 -17.07 7.16 4.05
C GLU A 109 -15.99 8.12 3.52
N VAL A 110 -14.84 7.61 3.06
CA VAL A 110 -13.82 8.43 2.38
C VAL A 110 -14.34 8.94 1.03
N ASN A 111 -15.07 8.12 0.27
CA ASN A 111 -15.64 8.52 -1.01
C ASN A 111 -16.67 9.64 -0.83
N GLU A 112 -17.47 9.58 0.25
CA GLU A 112 -18.43 10.61 0.62
C GLU A 112 -17.71 11.94 0.93
N ILE A 113 -16.68 11.91 1.79
CA ILE A 113 -15.87 13.09 2.13
C ILE A 113 -15.22 13.71 0.89
N ILE A 114 -14.64 12.89 0.00
CA ILE A 114 -14.02 13.38 -1.24
C ILE A 114 -15.09 14.03 -2.14
N SER A 115 -16.27 13.41 -2.26
CA SER A 115 -17.36 13.91 -3.10
C SER A 115 -17.92 15.23 -2.59
N GLU A 116 -18.22 15.34 -1.31
CA GLU A 116 -18.72 16.56 -0.66
C GLU A 116 -17.77 17.75 -0.82
N ARG A 117 -16.47 17.48 -0.89
CA ARG A 117 -15.42 18.49 -1.03
C ARG A 117 -15.00 18.76 -2.48
N GLY A 118 -15.57 18.05 -3.45
CA GLY A 118 -15.13 18.12 -4.85
C GLY A 118 -13.66 17.71 -5.04
N GLY A 119 -13.15 16.80 -4.19
CA GLY A 119 -11.73 16.45 -4.12
C GLY A 119 -11.25 15.41 -5.13
N TRP A 120 -12.13 14.89 -5.99
CA TRP A 120 -11.83 13.77 -6.91
C TRP A 120 -10.71 14.07 -7.91
N ASP A 121 -10.39 15.33 -8.19
CA ASP A 121 -9.28 15.70 -9.07
C ASP A 121 -7.90 15.41 -8.47
N LYS A 122 -7.83 15.11 -7.17
CA LYS A 122 -6.61 14.62 -6.51
C LYS A 122 -6.40 13.11 -6.67
N PHE A 123 -7.40 12.38 -7.17
CA PHE A 123 -7.42 10.92 -7.24
C PHE A 123 -7.58 10.43 -8.68
N GLN A 124 -6.96 11.10 -9.64
CA GLN A 124 -7.19 10.88 -11.08
C GLN A 124 -6.84 9.46 -11.55
N THR A 125 -5.88 8.83 -10.89
CA THR A 125 -5.42 7.48 -11.22
C THR A 125 -6.36 6.43 -10.65
N ILE A 126 -6.78 6.59 -9.39
CA ILE A 126 -7.52 5.56 -8.65
C ILE A 126 -9.03 5.71 -8.72
N ARG A 127 -9.56 6.89 -9.09
CA ARG A 127 -11.00 7.18 -9.11
C ARG A 127 -11.76 6.39 -10.18
N SER A 128 -13.03 6.13 -9.89
CA SER A 128 -13.97 5.48 -10.79
C SER A 128 -15.42 5.87 -10.48
N LEU A 129 -16.29 5.57 -11.43
CA LEU A 129 -17.74 5.56 -11.28
C LEU A 129 -18.18 4.10 -11.12
N ASN A 130 -18.60 3.74 -9.92
CA ASN A 130 -18.94 2.37 -9.54
C ASN A 130 -20.43 2.06 -9.79
N ASP A 131 -20.71 0.82 -10.14
CA ASP A 131 -22.06 0.29 -10.38
C ASP A 131 -22.36 -0.82 -9.36
N HIS A 132 -23.44 -0.63 -8.60
CA HIS A 132 -23.98 -1.56 -7.60
C HIS A 132 -25.41 -1.98 -7.99
N GLY A 133 -25.62 -2.22 -9.30
CA GLY A 133 -26.85 -2.72 -9.88
C GLY A 133 -27.89 -1.63 -10.10
N LYS A 134 -28.72 -1.38 -9.07
CA LYS A 134 -29.72 -0.28 -9.12
C LYS A 134 -29.07 1.10 -8.94
N HIS A 135 -27.90 1.14 -8.33
CA HIS A 135 -27.14 2.36 -8.06
C HIS A 135 -25.95 2.44 -9.01
N LYS A 136 -26.08 3.30 -10.03
CA LYS A 136 -25.07 3.45 -11.09
C LYS A 136 -24.32 4.76 -10.94
N LYS A 137 -23.06 4.77 -11.40
CA LYS A 137 -22.20 5.95 -11.46
C LYS A 137 -21.95 6.58 -10.08
N ILE A 138 -21.77 5.75 -9.07
CA ILE A 138 -21.43 6.20 -7.72
C ILE A 138 -19.92 6.54 -7.70
N PRO A 139 -19.53 7.78 -7.37
CA PRO A 139 -18.12 8.12 -7.24
C PRO A 139 -17.41 7.22 -6.22
N GLY A 140 -16.25 6.69 -6.60
CA GLY A 140 -15.48 5.77 -5.78
C GLY A 140 -14.08 5.56 -6.32
N ILE A 141 -13.44 4.49 -5.86
CA ILE A 141 -12.14 4.03 -6.37
C ILE A 141 -12.30 2.69 -7.10
N GLN A 142 -11.39 2.40 -8.04
CA GLN A 142 -11.45 1.17 -8.81
C GLN A 142 -11.36 -0.05 -7.88
N PRO A 143 -12.00 -1.19 -8.22
CA PRO A 143 -12.06 -2.38 -7.36
C PRO A 143 -10.68 -2.90 -6.93
N HIS A 144 -9.68 -2.79 -7.82
CA HIS A 144 -8.31 -3.15 -7.51
C HIS A 144 -7.72 -2.34 -6.35
N TYR A 145 -7.92 -1.02 -6.35
CA TYR A 145 -7.43 -0.13 -5.30
C TYR A 145 -8.24 -0.28 -4.01
N PHE A 146 -9.54 -0.57 -4.12
CA PHE A 146 -10.37 -0.95 -2.98
C PHE A 146 -9.79 -2.15 -2.23
N GLU A 147 -9.40 -3.22 -2.94
CA GLU A 147 -8.76 -4.39 -2.33
C GLU A 147 -7.46 -4.01 -1.60
N ILE A 148 -6.64 -3.15 -2.20
CA ILE A 148 -5.40 -2.65 -1.59
C ILE A 148 -5.70 -1.89 -0.29
N VAL A 149 -6.63 -0.95 -0.31
CA VAL A 149 -7.01 -0.14 0.86
C VAL A 149 -7.54 -1.03 1.98
N CYS A 150 -8.43 -1.97 1.66
CA CYS A 150 -8.97 -2.91 2.64
C CYS A 150 -7.88 -3.76 3.30
N ASN A 151 -6.96 -4.30 2.51
CA ASN A 151 -5.83 -5.08 3.01
C ASN A 151 -4.94 -4.25 3.96
N ILE A 152 -4.71 -2.97 3.66
CA ILE A 152 -3.86 -2.09 4.47
C ILE A 152 -4.56 -1.67 5.77
N LEU A 153 -5.84 -1.29 5.69
CA LEU A 153 -6.64 -0.85 6.83
C LEU A 153 -7.14 -2.01 7.69
N LYS A 154 -6.98 -3.25 7.23
CA LYS A 154 -7.49 -4.47 7.88
C LYS A 154 -9.00 -4.43 8.14
N ILE A 155 -9.73 -3.77 7.25
CA ILE A 155 -11.19 -3.74 7.28
C ILE A 155 -11.72 -4.97 6.52
N SER A 156 -12.63 -5.71 7.15
CA SER A 156 -13.40 -6.75 6.46
C SER A 156 -14.46 -6.09 5.57
N GLY A 157 -14.77 -6.70 4.44
CA GLY A 157 -15.89 -6.28 3.59
C GLY A 157 -17.22 -6.48 4.32
N GLU A 158 -17.63 -5.50 5.13
CA GLU A 158 -18.88 -5.57 5.89
C GLU A 158 -20.07 -5.24 5.00
N GLY A 159 -20.59 -6.25 4.30
CA GLY A 159 -21.96 -6.28 3.79
C GLY A 159 -22.37 -5.21 2.77
N GLY A 160 -21.42 -4.48 2.19
CA GLY A 160 -21.69 -3.56 1.08
C GLY A 160 -22.26 -4.31 -0.13
N LEU A 161 -23.06 -3.61 -0.95
CA LEU A 161 -23.55 -4.17 -2.21
C LEU A 161 -22.36 -4.61 -3.06
N SER A 162 -22.46 -5.81 -3.64
CA SER A 162 -21.48 -6.28 -4.62
C SER A 162 -21.33 -5.25 -5.72
N LEU A 163 -20.11 -5.07 -6.19
CA LEU A 163 -19.82 -4.22 -7.33
C LEU A 163 -20.09 -5.04 -8.60
N ASP A 164 -21.09 -4.61 -9.38
CA ASP A 164 -21.50 -5.27 -10.63
C ASP A 164 -20.62 -4.80 -11.80
N GLY A 165 -20.01 -3.63 -11.67
CA GLY A 165 -19.05 -3.09 -12.63
C GLY A 165 -18.49 -1.74 -12.20
N TYR A 166 -17.52 -1.22 -12.96
CA TYR A 166 -17.05 0.15 -12.80
C TYR A 166 -16.65 0.75 -14.15
N GLN A 167 -16.70 2.08 -14.23
CA GLN A 167 -16.17 2.86 -15.33
C GLN A 167 -15.06 3.76 -14.79
N LYS A 168 -13.99 3.95 -15.57
CA LYS A 168 -13.01 4.98 -15.24
C LYS A 168 -13.70 6.36 -15.35
N TYR A 169 -13.43 7.21 -14.38
CA TYR A 169 -14.03 8.54 -14.23
C TYR A 169 -13.68 9.46 -15.41
#